data_AF-A0A522Y1W8-F1
#
_entry.id   AF-A0A522Y1W8-F1
#
_cell.length_a   1.000
_cell.length_b   1.000
_cell.length_c   1.000
_cell.angle_alpha   90.00
_cell.angle_beta   90.00
_cell.angle_gamma   90.00
#
_symmetry.space_group_name_H-M   'P 1'
#
loop_
_entity.id
_entity.type
_entity.pdbx_description
1 polymer ?
#
loop_
_entity_poly.entity_id
_entity_poly.type
_entity_poly.pdbx_seq_one_letter_code
_entity_poly.pdbx_strand_id
1 'polypeptide(L)' 'WPQPALFQWLQREGNVAAAEMHRVFNCGIGMVVIVAEADAGAAMQMLSAAGEIAFAIGRIETRNANQAPTIVV' A
#
# COMPACT_ATOMS: atom_id res chain seq x y z
N TRP A 1 -3.93 -1.36 -5.78
CA TRP A 1 -2.91 -1.16 -6.83
C TRP A 1 -2.54 -2.53 -7.39
N PRO A 2 -2.15 -2.65 -8.67
CA PRO A 2 -1.70 -3.94 -9.19
C PRO A 2 -0.34 -4.29 -8.59
N GLN A 3 -0.20 -5.51 -8.05
CA GLN A 3 1.10 -6.01 -7.60
C GLN A 3 2.02 -6.17 -8.83
N PRO A 4 3.21 -5.58 -8.84
CA PRO A 4 4.15 -5.72 -9.95
C PRO A 4 4.49 -7.20 -10.23
N ALA A 5 4.60 -7.56 -11.51
CA ALA A 5 4.84 -8.95 -11.96
C ALA A 5 6.11 -9.57 -11.35
N LEU A 6 7.13 -8.75 -11.04
CA LEU A 6 8.34 -9.18 -10.34
C LEU A 6 8.04 -9.84 -8.99
N PHE A 7 7.13 -9.27 -8.20
CA PHE A 7 6.79 -9.82 -6.89
C PHE A 7 5.93 -11.08 -7.00
N GLN A 8 5.10 -11.20 -8.04
CA GLN A 8 4.36 -12.43 -8.33
C GLN A 8 5.33 -13.58 -8.68
N TRP A 9 6.34 -13.28 -9.50
CA TRP A 9 7.41 -14.24 -9.81
C TRP A 9 8.19 -14.63 -8.56
N LEU A 10 8.63 -13.64 -7.76
CA LEU A 10 9.43 -13.88 -6.55
C LEU A 10 8.66 -14.73 -5.52
N GLN A 11 7.37 -14.46 -5.34
CA GLN A 11 6.52 -15.24 -4.46
C GLN A 11 6.44 -16.70 -4.90
N ARG A 12 6.26 -16.94 -6.21
CA ARG A 12 6.13 -18.29 -6.80
C ARG A 12 7.43 -19.08 -6.73
N GLU A 13 8.55 -18.49 -7.15
CA GLU A 13 9.84 -19.18 -7.20
C GLU A 13 10.49 -19.30 -5.80
N GLY A 14 10.29 -18.31 -4.93
CA GLY A 14 10.82 -18.31 -3.57
C GLY A 14 9.96 -19.06 -2.55
N ASN A 15 8.79 -19.58 -2.96
CA ASN A 15 7.79 -20.20 -2.09
C ASN A 15 7.46 -19.33 -0.86
N VAL A 16 7.31 -18.02 -1.06
CA VAL A 16 7.12 -17.04 0.01
C VAL A 16 5.63 -16.93 0.34
N ALA A 17 5.27 -17.07 1.61
CA ALA A 17 3.90 -16.88 2.06
C ALA A 17 3.44 -15.42 1.82
N ALA A 18 2.17 -15.22 1.46
CA ALA A 18 1.65 -13.88 1.15
C ALA A 18 1.82 -12.88 2.32
N ALA A 19 1.64 -13.33 3.56
CA ALA A 19 1.88 -12.51 4.74
C ALA A 19 3.35 -12.06 4.88
N GLU A 20 4.29 -12.89 4.42
CA GLU A 20 5.72 -12.56 4.45
C GLU A 20 6.10 -11.61 3.31
N MET A 21 5.43 -11.71 2.16
CA MET A 21 5.61 -10.75 1.06
C MET A 21 5.37 -9.31 1.51
N HIS A 22 4.30 -9.07 2.27
CA HIS A 22 3.96 -7.73 2.79
C HIS A 22 4.83 -7.27 3.97
N ARG A 23 5.53 -8.18 4.66
CA ARG A 23 6.49 -7.83 5.72
C ARG A 23 7.85 -7.43 5.17
N VAL A 24 8.26 -8.01 4.05
CA VAL A 24 9.63 -7.90 3.52
C VAL A 24 9.71 -6.96 2.32
N PHE A 25 8.68 -6.95 1.47
CA PHE A 25 8.68 -6.21 0.22
C PHE A 25 7.66 -5.08 0.22
N ASN A 26 7.96 -4.04 -0.55
CA ASN A 26 7.05 -2.91 -0.71
C ASN A 26 5.79 -3.25 -1.53
N CYS A 27 5.80 -4.37 -2.26
CA CYS A 27 4.72 -4.83 -3.13
C CYS A 27 4.18 -3.75 -4.10
N GLY A 28 5.03 -2.81 -4.53
CA GLY A 28 4.66 -1.70 -5.41
C GLY A 28 4.32 -0.38 -4.72
N ILE A 29 4.35 -0.30 -3.38
CA ILE A 29 4.13 0.94 -2.61
C ILE A 29 5.44 1.41 -1.99
N GLY A 30 6.12 2.35 -2.67
CA GLY A 30 7.40 2.89 -2.18
C GLY A 30 7.26 3.90 -1.03
N MET A 31 6.12 4.58 -0.94
CA MET A 31 5.84 5.61 0.06
C MET A 31 4.36 5.60 0.44
N VAL A 32 4.07 5.90 1.70
CA VAL A 32 2.70 6.11 2.20
C VAL A 32 2.59 7.54 2.74
N VAL A 33 1.58 8.26 2.28
CA VAL A 33 1.25 9.61 2.76
C VAL A 33 -0.15 9.58 3.36
N ILE A 34 -0.31 10.15 4.56
CA ILE A 34 -1.59 10.27 5.24
C ILE A 34 -2.04 11.73 5.16
N VAL A 35 -3.24 11.95 4.65
CA VAL A 35 -3.86 13.27 4.51
C VAL A 35 -5.27 13.24 5.08
N ALA A 36 -5.84 14.41 5.36
CA ALA A 36 -7.26 14.50 5.66
C ALA A 36 -8.08 14.04 4.44
N GLU A 37 -9.25 13.44 4.68
CA GLU A 37 -10.11 12.91 3.62
C GLU A 37 -10.49 14.00 2.60
N ALA A 38 -10.73 15.23 3.07
CA ALA A 38 -11.06 16.37 2.21
C ALA A 38 -9.91 16.77 1.26
N ASP A 39 -8.66 16.48 1.65
CA ASP A 39 -7.47 16.85 0.89
C ASP A 39 -6.99 15.73 -0.06
N ALA A 40 -7.55 14.52 0.04
CA ALA A 40 -7.12 13.36 -0.74
C ALA A 40 -7.15 13.62 -2.25
N GLY A 41 -8.18 14.30 -2.76
CA GLY A 41 -8.29 14.66 -4.17
C GLY A 41 -7.17 15.62 -4.62
N ALA A 42 -6.90 16.65 -3.83
CA ALA A 42 -5.84 17.62 -4.12
C ALA A 42 -4.44 16.97 -4.06
N ALA A 43 -4.20 16.10 -3.08
CA ALA A 43 -2.96 15.35 -2.94
C ALA A 43 -2.70 14.45 -4.17
N MET A 44 -3.72 13.72 -4.64
CA MET A 44 -3.61 12.87 -5.83
C MET A 44 -3.27 13.68 -7.09
N GLN A 45 -3.88 14.86 -7.26
CA GLN A 45 -3.58 15.76 -8.38
C GLN A 45 -2.14 16.28 -8.32
N MET A 46 -1.67 16.69 -7.14
CA MET A 46 -0.29 17.17 -6.96
C MET A 46 0.74 16.08 -7.27
N LEU A 47 0.52 14.85 -6.79
CA LEU A 47 1.39 13.71 -7.08
C LEU A 47 1.41 13.37 -8.57
N SER A 48 0.24 13.33 -9.21
CA SER A 48 0.15 13.10 -10.65
C SER A 48 0.84 14.20 -11.46
N ALA A 49 0.69 15.48 -11.08
CA ALA A 49 1.35 16.60 -11.73
C ALA A 49 2.88 16.56 -11.56
N ALA A 50 3.38 15.98 -10.47
CA ALA A 50 4.80 15.72 -10.25
C ALA A 50 5.34 14.50 -11.02
N GLY A 51 4.49 13.77 -11.75
CA GLY A 51 4.87 12.58 -12.52
C GLY A 51 4.80 11.27 -11.73
N GLU A 52 4.26 11.28 -10.51
CA GLU A 52 4.13 10.10 -9.66
C GLU A 52 2.86 9.31 -9.94
N ILE A 53 2.94 7.99 -9.76
CA ILE A 53 1.78 7.09 -9.80
C ILE A 53 1.33 6.83 -8.36
N ALA A 54 0.27 7.54 -7.94
CA ALA A 54 -0.30 7.41 -6.60
C ALA A 54 -1.60 6.59 -6.61
N PHE A 55 -1.91 5.95 -5.47
CA PHE A 55 -3.14 5.20 -5.26
C PHE A 55 -3.75 5.56 -3.91
N ALA A 56 -5.09 5.65 -3.84
CA ALA A 56 -5.78 5.57 -2.56
C ALA A 56 -5.71 4.12 -2.06
N ILE A 57 -4.95 3.88 -0.99
CA ILE A 57 -4.63 2.52 -0.52
C ILE A 57 -5.31 2.13 0.80
N GLY A 58 -6.03 3.04 1.45
CA GLY A 58 -6.75 2.74 2.69
C GLY A 58 -7.21 3.97 3.44
N ARG A 59 -7.53 3.78 4.72
CA ARG A 59 -7.95 4.82 5.68
C ARG A 59 -7.45 4.49 7.08
N ILE A 60 -7.33 5.50 7.93
CA ILE A 60 -7.00 5.34 9.34
C ILE A 60 -8.29 5.19 10.14
N GLU A 61 -8.37 4.19 11.01
CA GLU A 61 -9.51 3.91 11.87
C GLU A 61 -9.08 3.82 13.34
N THR A 62 -10.04 4.01 14.25
CA THR A 62 -9.82 3.70 15.66
C THR A 62 -9.59 2.20 15.84
N ARG A 63 -8.50 1.84 16.50
CA ARG A 63 -8.12 0.45 16.74
C ARG A 63 -8.69 -0.07 18.07
N ASN A 64 -9.37 -1.22 18.02
CA ASN A 64 -9.74 -1.97 19.24
C ASN A 64 -8.54 -2.79 19.77
N ALA A 65 -8.50 -3.06 21.08
CA ALA A 65 -7.35 -3.71 21.73
C ALA A 65 -6.92 -5.05 21.10
N ASN A 66 -7.86 -5.81 20.54
CA ASN A 66 -7.61 -7.14 19.94
C ASN A 66 -7.45 -7.11 18.41
N GLN A 67 -7.44 -5.93 17.78
CA GLN A 67 -7.23 -5.82 16.33
C GLN A 67 -5.75 -5.69 16.00
N ALA A 68 -5.36 -6.24 14.85
CA ALA A 68 -4.03 -6.01 14.29
C ALA A 68 -3.81 -4.50 14.04
N PRO A 69 -2.57 -4.00 14.17
CA PRO A 69 -2.27 -2.58 13.94
C PRO A 69 -2.47 -2.15 12.47
N THR A 70 -2.36 -3.11 11.55
CA THR A 70 -2.56 -2.90 10.10
C THR A 70 -3.32 -4.12 9.57
N ILE A 71 -4.33 -3.87 8.73
CA ILE A 71 -5.09 -4.91 8.03
C ILE A 71 -4.89 -4.66 6.55
N VAL A 72 -4.39 -5.67 5.83
CA VAL A 72 -4.32 -5.68 4.37
C VAL A 72 -5.46 -6.57 3.88
N VAL A 73 -6.37 -5.99 3.08
CA VAL A 73 -7.56 -6.66 2.54
C VAL A 73 -7.37 -6.94 1.06
#